data_AF-A0A8B8BG46-F1
#
_entry.id   AF-A0A8B8BG46-F1
#
_cell.length_a   1.000
_cell.length_b   1.000
_cell.length_c   1.000
_cell.angle_alpha   90.00
_cell.angle_beta   90.00
_cell.angle_gamma   90.00
#
_symmetry.space_group_name_H-M   'P 1'
#
loop_
_entity.id
_entity.type
_entity.pdbx_description
1 polymer ?
#
loop_
_entity_poly.entity_id
_entity_poly.type
_entity_poly.pdbx_seq_one_letter_code
_entity_poly.pdbx_strand_id
1 'polypeptide(L)'
;MDVLSFLVHTLGILVVLDISVNGCTYDHKCNCSLVNGTWYADCSDRELVKSPRFWPNVTRINLRNQIQAFAESTRNNISLLKEQTNISLNLLNNPLRCDCKTLDFLQWMVKERKLGKIRFPHFRDYACTKSSSDRKVMKFTNIEIQIEELIKQCSSYTTLVFIIASLIILFLAVLSAGLIYRVRWKLRYFYYMTKSRYHGYKAVRGDDQSDFKYDAFVSYADEDRQFVLKMISKLEGEKNIRLCIHHRDFVPGYDIAENIITAVNKSKKTIIILSPNYIKSSWCMYELHIAKMEEIYSREKENVLFLIFYEAVPADIIPLKIMDVINQKSYIEFPNDEYGNTVFWNRLGEALM
;
A
#
# COMPACT_ATOMS: atom_id res chain seq x y z
N MET A 1 61.94 -35.47 45.14
CA MET A 1 61.12 -34.81 46.16
C MET A 1 61.91 -33.60 46.62
N ASP A 2 61.74 -32.48 45.92
CA ASP A 2 62.54 -31.29 46.19
C ASP A 2 61.73 -30.30 47.03
N VAL A 3 62.28 -30.06 48.21
CA VAL A 3 61.84 -29.18 49.30
C VAL A 3 61.62 -27.72 48.83
N LEU A 4 62.04 -27.37 47.61
CA LEU A 4 61.81 -26.07 46.97
C LEU A 4 60.34 -25.78 46.62
N SER A 5 59.51 -26.81 46.36
CA SER A 5 58.10 -26.61 46.01
C SER A 5 57.22 -26.21 47.20
N PHE A 6 57.68 -26.46 48.44
CA PHE A 6 56.89 -26.17 49.64
C PHE A 6 57.11 -24.74 50.15
N LEU A 7 58.29 -24.15 49.90
CA LEU A 7 58.60 -22.77 50.28
C LEU A 7 57.90 -21.71 49.39
N VAL A 8 57.46 -22.07 48.19
CA VAL A 8 56.68 -21.18 47.30
C VAL A 8 55.22 -21.06 47.77
N HIS A 9 54.69 -22.04 48.50
CA HIS A 9 53.30 -22.03 48.99
C HIS A 9 53.12 -21.38 50.37
N THR A 10 54.18 -21.17 51.15
CA THR A 10 54.11 -20.62 52.53
C THR A 10 54.62 -19.19 52.69
N LEU A 11 55.15 -18.56 51.63
CA LEU A 11 55.46 -17.12 51.60
C LEU A 11 54.38 -16.33 50.84
N GLY A 12 53.13 -16.75 50.98
CA GLY A 12 52.02 -15.81 50.98
C GLY A 12 51.98 -15.16 52.36
N ILE A 13 52.53 -13.94 52.49
CA ILE A 13 52.14 -12.90 53.46
C ILE A 13 52.97 -11.64 53.16
N LEU A 14 52.26 -10.54 52.92
CA LEU A 14 52.70 -9.15 53.00
C LEU A 14 53.84 -8.69 52.05
N VAL A 15 53.48 -8.41 50.80
CA VAL A 15 53.96 -7.16 50.19
C VAL A 15 52.97 -6.07 50.63
N VAL A 16 53.35 -5.39 51.69
CA VAL A 16 52.74 -4.14 52.15
C VAL A 16 52.87 -3.13 51.02
N LEU A 17 51.70 -2.76 50.46
CA LEU A 17 51.31 -1.41 50.09
C LEU A 17 52.46 -0.51 49.59
N ASP A 18 52.69 -0.50 48.28
CA ASP A 18 52.95 0.78 47.63
C ASP A 18 51.59 1.48 47.39
N ILE A 19 50.97 1.94 48.50
CA ILE A 19 49.91 2.96 48.43
C ILE A 19 50.59 4.26 48.02
N SER A 20 50.80 4.40 46.71
CA SER A 20 50.92 5.72 46.09
C SER A 20 50.44 5.74 44.65
N VAL A 21 49.56 4.82 44.23
CA VAL A 21 48.71 5.10 43.05
C VAL A 21 47.59 6.03 43.53
N ASN A 22 47.94 7.28 43.84
CA ASN A 22 47.01 8.39 44.03
C ASN A 22 46.51 8.83 42.65
N GLY A 23 45.84 7.91 41.96
CA GLY A 23 45.22 8.15 40.67
C GLY A 23 43.81 8.72 40.83
N CYS A 24 43.28 9.24 39.75
CA CYS A 24 41.88 9.60 39.61
C CYS A 24 41.35 9.18 38.23
N THR A 25 42.21 8.52 37.45
CA THR A 25 42.02 8.15 36.06
C THR A 25 42.73 6.83 35.77
N TYR A 26 42.18 6.03 34.84
CA TYR A 26 42.73 4.71 34.49
C TYR A 26 43.74 4.74 33.34
N ASP A 27 43.62 5.71 32.43
CA ASP A 27 44.24 5.69 31.10
C ASP A 27 45.11 6.93 30.79
N HIS A 28 45.05 7.97 31.62
CA HIS A 28 45.86 9.19 31.47
C HIS A 28 46.37 9.71 32.81
N LYS A 29 47.57 10.31 32.85
CA LYS A 29 48.13 10.94 34.07
C LYS A 29 47.53 12.34 34.26
N CYS A 30 46.36 12.45 34.86
CA CYS A 30 45.83 13.74 35.34
C CYS A 30 46.46 14.12 36.68
N ASN A 31 46.40 15.40 37.06
CA ASN A 31 46.79 15.81 38.40
C ASN A 31 45.62 15.54 39.35
N CYS A 32 45.83 14.69 40.35
CA CYS A 32 44.78 14.18 41.20
C CYS A 32 44.98 14.71 42.62
N SER A 33 43.96 15.35 43.19
CA SER A 33 43.99 15.79 44.59
C SER A 33 42.73 15.35 45.32
N LEU A 34 42.88 15.07 46.61
CA LEU A 34 41.76 14.71 47.46
C LEU A 34 41.17 15.96 48.09
N VAL A 35 39.88 16.21 47.85
CA VAL A 35 39.15 17.36 48.38
C VAL A 35 37.91 16.85 49.10
N ASN A 36 37.85 17.04 50.42
CA ASN A 36 36.74 16.64 51.29
C ASN A 36 36.31 15.18 51.09
N GLY A 37 37.27 14.26 51.00
CA GLY A 37 37.02 12.81 50.87
C GLY A 37 36.63 12.34 49.45
N THR A 38 36.66 13.22 48.45
CA THR A 38 36.41 12.87 47.04
C THR A 38 37.55 13.34 46.15
N TRP A 39 37.72 12.71 44.98
CA TRP A 39 38.83 13.06 44.09
C TRP A 39 38.47 14.23 43.16
N TYR A 40 39.40 15.17 43.09
CA TYR A 40 39.50 16.18 42.04
C TYR A 40 40.49 15.71 40.99
N ALA A 41 40.02 15.58 39.74
CA ALA A 41 40.81 15.21 38.59
C ALA A 41 41.04 16.44 37.70
N ASP A 42 42.27 16.95 37.71
CA ASP A 42 42.70 18.04 36.83
C ASP A 42 43.45 17.51 35.61
N CYS A 43 42.73 17.50 34.49
CA CYS A 43 43.23 17.04 33.21
C CYS A 43 43.38 18.21 32.22
N SER A 44 43.41 19.48 32.65
CA SER A 44 43.52 20.61 31.72
C SER A 44 44.87 20.69 31.02
N ASP A 45 44.87 21.37 29.87
CA ASP A 45 46.08 21.80 29.15
C ASP A 45 47.01 20.63 28.76
N ARG A 46 46.39 19.49 28.40
CA ARG A 46 47.04 18.23 28.03
C ARG A 46 46.78 17.83 26.57
N GLU A 47 46.24 18.75 25.78
CA GLU A 47 45.89 18.53 24.36
C GLU A 47 44.96 17.33 24.12
N LEU A 48 44.17 16.97 25.14
CA LEU A 48 43.28 15.82 25.04
C LEU A 48 42.17 16.09 24.03
N VAL A 49 42.00 15.19 23.07
CA VAL A 49 40.87 15.20 22.13
C VAL A 49 39.69 14.33 22.61
N LYS A 50 39.94 13.49 23.61
CA LYS A 50 38.96 12.58 24.24
C LYS A 50 39.11 12.64 25.76
N SER A 51 38.01 12.37 26.48
CA SER A 51 38.04 12.27 27.94
C SER A 51 38.74 10.98 28.40
N PRO A 52 39.56 11.02 29.45
CA PRO A 52 39.99 9.85 30.22
C PRO A 52 38.80 9.12 30.87
N ARG A 53 39.06 7.89 31.31
CA ARG A 53 38.16 7.14 32.20
C ARG A 53 38.52 7.45 33.66
N PHE A 54 37.54 7.95 34.41
CA PHE A 54 37.71 8.33 35.81
C PHE A 54 37.36 7.20 36.78
N TRP A 55 37.92 7.27 37.98
CA TRP A 55 37.55 6.37 39.08
C TRP A 55 36.15 6.70 39.63
N PRO A 56 35.43 5.73 40.22
CA PRO A 56 34.06 5.91 40.71
C PRO A 56 33.85 7.07 41.70
N ASN A 57 34.87 7.39 42.50
CA ASN A 57 34.83 8.39 43.58
C ASN A 57 35.31 9.80 43.13
N VAL A 58 35.44 10.03 41.83
CA VAL A 58 35.78 11.35 41.26
C VAL A 58 34.51 12.19 41.14
N THR A 59 34.51 13.35 41.80
CA THR A 59 33.33 14.25 41.83
C THR A 59 33.60 15.58 41.14
N ARG A 60 34.87 15.95 40.94
CA ARG A 60 35.26 17.21 40.30
C ARG A 60 36.25 16.92 39.19
N ILE A 61 35.91 17.31 37.97
CA ILE A 61 36.66 17.01 36.76
C ILE A 61 36.92 18.31 36.00
N ASN A 62 38.19 18.62 35.75
CA ASN A 62 38.59 19.72 34.88
C ASN A 62 39.17 19.18 33.56
N LEU A 63 38.47 19.44 32.46
CA LEU A 63 38.78 18.92 31.13
C LEU A 63 38.94 20.04 30.10
N ARG A 64 39.52 21.18 30.46
CA ARG A 64 39.92 22.23 29.51
C ARG A 64 40.99 21.71 28.53
N ASN A 65 40.60 21.33 27.32
CA ASN A 65 41.47 20.67 26.31
C ASN A 65 40.97 20.95 24.87
N GLN A 66 41.15 19.98 23.95
CA GLN A 66 40.76 20.04 22.54
C GLN A 66 39.57 19.10 22.23
N ILE A 67 38.68 18.90 23.20
CA ILE A 67 37.55 17.98 23.07
C ILE A 67 36.45 18.64 22.22
N GLN A 68 35.99 17.95 21.19
CA GLN A 68 34.91 18.45 20.33
C GLN A 68 33.52 17.99 20.80
N ALA A 69 33.43 16.75 21.29
CA ALA A 69 32.24 16.16 21.91
C ALA A 69 32.64 14.90 22.67
N PHE A 70 31.82 14.48 23.63
CA PHE A 70 31.98 13.17 24.25
C PHE A 70 31.29 12.09 23.42
N ALA A 71 31.99 10.97 23.24
CA ALA A 71 31.41 9.73 22.73
C ALA A 71 30.35 9.19 23.71
N GLU A 72 29.44 8.34 23.21
CA GLU A 72 28.38 7.74 24.02
C GLU A 72 28.94 6.97 25.23
N SER A 73 29.98 6.16 25.02
CA SER A 73 30.64 5.42 26.10
C SER A 73 31.21 6.34 27.19
N THR A 74 31.78 7.48 26.83
CA THR A 74 32.26 8.50 27.77
C THR A 74 31.10 9.10 28.56
N ARG A 75 30.00 9.46 27.89
CA ARG A 75 28.80 10.00 28.54
C ARG A 75 28.23 8.98 29.52
N ASN A 76 28.14 7.71 29.13
CA ASN A 76 27.67 6.62 29.99
C ASN A 76 28.59 6.43 31.20
N ASN A 77 29.92 6.41 31.01
CA ASN A 77 30.87 6.31 32.12
C ASN A 77 30.71 7.46 33.13
N ILE A 78 30.59 8.71 32.66
CA ILE A 78 30.36 9.88 33.52
C ILE A 78 28.98 9.79 34.20
N SER A 79 27.97 9.29 33.48
CA SER A 79 26.64 9.05 34.04
C SER A 79 26.59 7.92 35.08
N LEU A 80 27.55 6.97 35.08
CA LEU A 80 27.69 5.96 36.12
C LEU A 80 28.30 6.55 37.41
N LEU A 81 29.29 7.45 37.30
CA LEU A 81 29.86 8.18 38.45
C LEU A 81 28.76 8.95 39.23
N LYS A 82 27.72 9.36 38.51
CA LYS A 82 26.61 10.19 38.99
C LYS A 82 25.61 9.43 39.85
N GLU A 83 25.51 8.10 39.73
CA GLU A 83 24.63 7.32 40.62
C GLU A 83 25.08 7.41 42.08
N GLN A 84 26.32 7.83 42.31
CA GLN A 84 26.93 7.88 43.64
C GLN A 84 27.01 9.32 44.21
N THR A 85 27.14 10.37 43.38
CA THR A 85 27.27 11.78 43.83
C THR A 85 26.94 12.84 42.76
N ASN A 86 26.82 14.11 43.16
CA ASN A 86 26.75 15.27 42.24
C ASN A 86 28.14 15.60 41.67
N ILE A 87 28.28 15.58 40.34
CA ILE A 87 29.56 15.79 39.65
C ILE A 87 29.69 17.24 39.20
N SER A 88 30.86 17.85 39.37
CA SER A 88 31.23 19.11 38.74
C SER A 88 32.17 18.83 37.57
N LEU A 89 31.75 19.16 36.35
CA LEU A 89 32.49 18.90 35.12
C LEU A 89 32.76 20.22 34.38
N ASN A 90 34.03 20.57 34.23
CA ASN A 90 34.45 21.76 33.51
C ASN A 90 34.95 21.41 32.10
N LEU A 91 34.26 21.90 31.07
CA LEU A 91 34.67 21.80 29.66
C LEU A 91 34.89 23.18 29.01
N LEU A 92 35.06 24.24 29.79
CA LEU A 92 35.37 25.56 29.25
C LEU A 92 36.64 25.52 28.38
N ASN A 93 36.66 26.37 27.36
CA ASN A 93 37.75 26.52 26.38
C ASN A 93 38.09 25.24 25.60
N ASN A 94 37.10 24.35 25.42
CA ASN A 94 37.18 23.29 24.42
C ASN A 94 36.52 23.74 23.10
N PRO A 95 37.03 23.27 21.94
CA PRO A 95 36.44 23.54 20.62
C PRO A 95 35.19 22.67 20.39
N LEU A 96 34.16 22.84 21.22
CA LEU A 96 32.94 22.03 21.14
C LEU A 96 32.25 22.18 19.78
N ARG A 97 31.63 21.10 19.32
CA ARG A 97 30.93 21.04 18.03
C ARG A 97 29.43 21.06 18.21
N CYS A 98 28.76 21.79 17.32
CA CYS A 98 27.31 21.90 17.25
C CYS A 98 26.83 21.64 15.83
N ASP A 99 26.95 20.39 15.41
CA ASP A 99 26.44 19.87 14.15
C ASP A 99 25.60 18.61 14.39
N CYS A 100 25.07 18.02 13.32
CA CYS A 100 24.22 16.83 13.42
C CYS A 100 24.94 15.62 14.04
N LYS A 101 26.28 15.56 14.03
CA LYS A 101 27.03 14.44 14.61
C LYS A 101 27.19 14.56 16.12
N THR A 102 27.10 15.77 16.66
CA THR A 102 27.31 16.05 18.09
C THR A 102 26.04 16.46 18.82
N LEU A 103 24.89 16.43 18.14
CA LEU A 103 23.59 16.77 18.68
C LEU A 103 23.27 16.01 19.98
N ASP A 104 23.50 14.69 20.02
CA ASP A 104 23.25 13.85 21.19
C ASP A 104 24.09 14.27 22.41
N PHE A 105 25.32 14.72 22.18
CA PHE A 105 26.21 15.20 23.23
C PHE A 105 25.70 16.52 23.82
N LEU A 106 25.23 17.45 22.99
CA LEU A 106 24.66 18.72 23.45
C LEU A 106 23.37 18.49 24.24
N GLN A 107 22.49 17.61 23.74
CA GLN A 107 21.28 17.21 24.43
C GLN A 107 21.60 16.59 25.80
N TRP A 108 22.62 15.72 25.87
CA TRP A 108 23.09 15.16 27.14
C TRP A 108 23.56 16.25 28.10
N MET A 109 24.40 17.20 27.67
CA MET A 109 24.87 18.29 28.54
C MET A 109 23.71 19.10 29.12
N VAL A 110 22.76 19.51 28.29
CA VAL A 110 21.58 20.28 28.72
C VAL A 110 20.70 19.46 29.65
N LYS A 111 20.43 18.19 29.32
CA LYS A 111 19.62 17.27 30.13
C LYS A 111 20.24 17.07 31.51
N GLU A 112 21.54 16.76 31.57
CA GLU A 112 22.25 16.49 32.83
C GLU A 112 22.35 17.73 33.72
N ARG A 113 22.53 18.91 33.11
CA ARG A 113 22.45 20.19 33.80
C ARG A 113 21.07 20.43 34.39
N LYS A 114 19.99 20.24 33.60
CA LYS A 114 18.60 20.45 34.06
C LYS A 114 18.21 19.49 35.19
N LEU A 115 18.68 18.24 35.13
CA LEU A 115 18.47 17.27 36.21
C LEU A 115 19.30 17.57 37.47
N GLY A 116 20.21 18.56 37.43
CA GLY A 116 21.06 18.94 38.56
C GLY A 116 22.16 17.92 38.91
N LYS A 117 22.31 16.87 38.11
CA LYS A 117 23.20 15.75 38.43
C LYS A 117 24.65 15.99 37.97
N ILE A 118 24.83 16.81 36.93
CA ILE A 118 26.13 17.34 36.53
C ILE A 118 26.09 18.86 36.54
N ARG A 119 26.94 19.46 37.36
CA ARG A 119 27.19 20.89 37.38
C ARG A 119 28.27 21.22 36.35
N PHE A 120 27.91 22.07 35.39
CA PHE A 120 28.84 22.70 34.47
C PHE A 120 29.14 24.13 34.96
N PRO A 121 30.34 24.41 35.51
CA PRO A 121 30.70 25.74 36.00
C PRO A 121 30.59 26.78 34.88
N HIS A 122 29.97 27.93 35.13
CA HIS A 122 29.83 29.01 34.13
C HIS A 122 29.24 28.55 32.79
N PHE A 123 28.20 27.71 32.80
CA PHE A 123 27.62 27.11 31.58
C PHE A 123 27.30 28.11 30.46
N ARG A 124 26.94 29.36 30.76
CA ARG A 124 26.65 30.40 29.76
C ARG A 124 27.88 30.83 28.94
N ASP A 125 29.07 30.60 29.45
CA ASP A 125 30.35 30.98 28.81
C ASP A 125 30.85 29.90 27.84
N TYR A 126 30.17 28.75 27.80
CA TYR A 126 30.48 27.68 26.85
C TYR A 126 30.11 28.14 25.45
N ALA A 127 30.88 27.67 24.48
CA ALA A 127 30.67 27.97 23.08
C ALA A 127 30.99 26.76 22.21
N CYS A 128 30.35 26.70 21.06
CA CYS A 128 30.59 25.67 20.06
C CYS A 128 30.54 26.22 18.63
N THR A 129 30.99 25.42 17.67
CA THR A 129 31.03 25.77 16.24
C THR A 129 30.33 24.70 15.39
N LYS A 130 29.70 25.11 14.27
CA LYS A 130 28.96 24.21 13.37
C LYS A 130 29.88 23.43 12.42
N SER A 131 30.90 24.09 11.88
CA SER A 131 31.90 23.46 11.01
C SER A 131 33.28 24.06 11.28
N SER A 132 34.35 23.35 10.94
CA SER A 132 35.72 23.87 11.09
C SER A 132 35.96 25.02 10.11
N SER A 133 35.17 25.05 9.03
CA SER A 133 35.08 26.11 8.04
C SER A 133 34.07 27.21 8.37
N ASP A 134 33.14 26.97 9.31
CA ASP A 134 32.11 27.94 9.71
C ASP A 134 32.55 28.63 11.02
N ARG A 135 32.93 29.91 10.92
CA ARG A 135 33.43 30.71 12.07
C ARG A 135 32.31 31.15 13.01
N LYS A 136 31.05 30.80 12.75
CA LYS A 136 29.93 31.17 13.63
C LYS A 136 30.05 30.44 14.97
N VAL A 137 30.51 31.16 15.98
CA VAL A 137 30.58 30.70 17.36
C VAL A 137 29.21 30.86 18.02
N MET A 138 28.62 29.75 18.45
CA MET A 138 27.34 29.71 19.15
C MET A 138 27.59 29.62 20.65
N LYS A 139 27.15 30.64 21.39
CA LYS A 139 27.23 30.69 22.85
C LYS A 139 26.08 29.93 23.50
N PHE A 140 26.34 29.35 24.66
CA PHE A 140 25.38 28.53 25.39
C PHE A 140 24.28 29.32 26.14
N THR A 141 24.21 30.64 25.94
CA THR A 141 23.18 31.50 26.55
C THR A 141 21.76 31.06 26.17
N ASN A 142 21.56 30.68 24.90
CA ASN A 142 20.27 30.22 24.34
C ASN A 142 20.39 28.83 23.69
N ILE A 143 21.23 27.96 24.25
CA ILE A 143 21.55 26.65 23.65
C ILE A 143 20.32 25.75 23.43
N GLU A 144 19.30 25.89 24.26
CA GLU A 144 18.08 25.08 24.19
C GLU A 144 17.31 25.35 22.89
N ILE A 145 17.12 26.63 22.55
CA ILE A 145 16.50 27.05 21.28
C ILE A 145 17.37 26.63 20.10
N GLN A 146 18.70 26.77 20.22
CA GLN A 146 19.64 26.39 19.16
C GLN A 146 19.63 24.88 18.89
N ILE A 147 19.51 24.05 19.93
CA ILE A 147 19.36 22.60 19.80
C ILE A 147 18.06 22.26 19.08
N GLU A 148 16.93 22.91 19.42
CA GLU A 148 15.65 22.68 18.73
C GLU A 148 15.72 23.01 17.24
N GLU A 149 16.40 24.11 16.88
CA GLU A 149 16.63 24.48 15.48
C GLU A 149 17.54 23.45 14.78
N LEU A 150 18.59 22.98 15.47
CA LEU A 150 19.51 21.98 14.95
C LEU A 150 18.82 20.62 14.73
N ILE A 151 17.92 20.19 15.63
CA ILE A 151 17.10 18.98 15.46
C ILE A 151 16.29 19.07 14.16
N LYS A 152 15.66 20.21 13.89
CA LYS A 152 14.87 20.42 12.66
C LYS A 152 15.75 20.35 11.41
N GLN A 153 16.96 20.93 11.46
CA GLN A 153 17.91 20.88 10.34
C GLN A 153 18.45 19.47 10.09
N CYS A 154 18.63 18.66 11.13
CA CYS A 154 19.20 17.31 11.04
C CYS A 154 18.14 16.22 10.75
N SER A 155 16.85 16.51 10.92
CA SER A 155 15.76 15.57 10.64
C SER A 155 15.63 15.35 9.13
N SER A 156 15.87 14.11 8.66
CA SER A 156 15.68 13.75 7.25
C SER A 156 14.28 13.17 7.03
N TYR A 157 13.39 13.97 6.43
CA TYR A 157 12.04 13.53 6.04
C TYR A 157 12.01 12.71 4.74
N THR A 158 13.16 12.47 4.12
CA THR A 158 13.27 11.80 2.81
C THR A 158 12.60 10.42 2.81
N THR A 159 12.89 9.59 3.81
CA THR A 159 12.31 8.25 3.97
C THR A 159 10.80 8.28 4.15
N LEU A 160 10.30 9.21 4.98
CA LEU A 160 8.87 9.40 5.20
C LEU A 160 8.14 9.84 3.93
N VAL A 161 8.74 10.75 3.15
CA VAL A 161 8.18 11.20 1.87
C VAL A 161 8.06 10.02 0.88
N PHE A 162 9.10 9.18 0.77
CA PHE A 162 9.04 8.00 -0.09
C PHE A 162 7.96 7.01 0.34
N ILE A 163 7.83 6.73 1.65
CA ILE A 163 6.80 5.84 2.18
C ILE A 163 5.40 6.37 1.84
N ILE A 164 5.14 7.65 2.08
CA ILE A 164 3.84 8.27 1.80
C ILE A 164 3.53 8.24 0.29
N ALA A 165 4.51 8.58 -0.56
CA ALA A 165 4.33 8.55 -2.00
C ALA A 165 4.01 7.13 -2.51
N SER A 166 4.71 6.11 -2.02
CA SER A 166 4.45 4.71 -2.38
C SER A 166 3.04 4.24 -1.98
N LEU A 167 2.56 4.63 -0.80
CA LEU A 167 1.20 4.29 -0.34
C LEU A 167 0.12 4.96 -1.20
N ILE A 168 0.32 6.21 -1.62
CA ILE A 168 -0.61 6.92 -2.51
C ILE A 168 -0.68 6.22 -3.87
N ILE A 169 0.47 5.85 -4.46
CA ILE A 169 0.52 5.15 -5.74
C ILE A 169 -0.22 3.81 -5.66
N LEU A 170 0.01 3.03 -4.60
CA LEU A 170 -0.67 1.76 -4.39
C LEU A 170 -2.19 1.94 -4.29
N PHE A 171 -2.65 2.95 -3.54
CA PHE A 171 -4.07 3.25 -3.41
C PHE A 171 -4.72 3.61 -4.76
N LEU A 172 -4.07 4.46 -5.56
CA LEU A 172 -4.55 4.82 -6.90
C LEU A 172 -4.58 3.61 -7.85
N ALA A 173 -3.58 2.72 -7.77
CA ALA A 173 -3.55 1.48 -8.54
C ALA A 173 -4.73 0.54 -8.19
N VAL A 174 -5.06 0.40 -6.90
CA VAL A 174 -6.21 -0.41 -6.47
C VAL A 174 -7.53 0.20 -6.91
N LEU A 175 -7.69 1.52 -6.79
CA LEU A 175 -8.91 2.21 -7.24
C LEU A 175 -9.12 2.09 -8.75
N SER A 176 -8.06 2.32 -9.54
CA SER A 176 -8.12 2.17 -11.00
C SER A 176 -8.41 0.73 -11.41
N ALA A 177 -7.78 -0.27 -10.78
CA ALA A 177 -8.09 -1.69 -11.03
C ALA A 177 -9.55 -2.02 -10.71
N GLY A 178 -10.08 -1.52 -9.58
CA GLY A 178 -11.49 -1.67 -9.22
C GLY A 178 -12.45 -1.03 -10.22
N LEU A 179 -12.13 0.19 -10.69
CA LEU A 179 -12.91 0.88 -11.71
C LEU A 179 -12.90 0.10 -13.03
N ILE A 180 -11.71 -0.31 -13.51
CA ILE A 180 -11.54 -1.12 -14.73
C ILE A 180 -12.34 -2.41 -14.62
N TYR A 181 -12.27 -3.10 -13.47
CA TYR A 181 -13.03 -4.33 -13.23
C TYR A 181 -14.54 -4.08 -13.31
N ARG A 182 -15.04 -2.98 -12.74
CA ARG A 182 -16.46 -2.59 -12.82
C ARG A 182 -16.90 -2.26 -14.25
N VAL A 183 -16.07 -1.55 -15.01
CA VAL A 183 -16.42 -1.13 -16.39
C VAL A 183 -15.99 -2.14 -17.46
N ARG A 184 -15.39 -3.28 -17.10
CA ARG A 184 -14.78 -4.21 -18.07
C ARG A 184 -15.73 -4.66 -19.17
N TRP A 185 -17.00 -4.86 -18.85
CA TRP A 185 -18.00 -5.33 -19.81
C TRP A 185 -18.32 -4.24 -20.84
N LYS A 186 -18.37 -2.97 -20.42
CA LYS A 186 -18.51 -1.83 -21.32
C LYS A 186 -17.28 -1.70 -22.21
N LEU A 187 -16.08 -1.80 -21.63
CA LEU A 187 -14.83 -1.74 -22.40
C LEU A 187 -14.74 -2.84 -23.47
N ARG A 188 -15.06 -4.09 -23.12
CA ARG A 188 -15.10 -5.20 -24.08
C ARG A 188 -16.12 -4.96 -25.19
N TYR A 189 -17.34 -4.54 -24.84
CA TYR A 189 -18.37 -4.20 -25.82
C TYR A 189 -17.88 -3.12 -26.80
N PHE A 190 -17.37 -1.99 -26.28
CA PHE A 190 -16.85 -0.91 -27.14
C PHE A 190 -15.67 -1.35 -28.01
N TYR A 191 -14.75 -2.17 -27.47
CA TYR A 191 -13.63 -2.72 -28.23
C TYR A 191 -14.09 -3.59 -29.40
N TYR A 192 -14.99 -4.54 -29.17
CA TYR A 192 -15.46 -5.42 -30.25
C TYR A 192 -16.38 -4.69 -31.23
N MET A 193 -17.18 -3.73 -30.77
CA MET A 193 -17.99 -2.88 -31.64
C MET A 193 -17.10 -2.02 -32.57
N THR A 194 -16.04 -1.40 -32.07
CA THR A 194 -15.12 -0.60 -32.92
C THR A 194 -14.34 -1.49 -33.87
N LYS A 195 -13.89 -2.68 -33.43
CA LYS A 195 -13.24 -3.67 -34.28
C LYS A 195 -14.14 -4.15 -35.42
N SER A 196 -15.41 -4.44 -35.12
CA SER A 196 -16.41 -4.83 -36.11
C SER A 196 -16.61 -3.71 -37.15
N ARG A 197 -16.72 -2.45 -36.70
CA ARG A 197 -16.82 -1.28 -37.61
C ARG A 197 -15.61 -1.12 -38.51
N TYR A 198 -14.40 -1.40 -38.01
CA TYR A 198 -13.18 -1.35 -38.81
C TYR A 198 -13.19 -2.39 -39.94
N HIS A 199 -13.77 -3.57 -39.73
CA HIS A 199 -13.96 -4.60 -40.76
C HIS A 199 -15.14 -4.33 -41.72
N GLY A 200 -15.63 -3.08 -41.77
CA GLY A 200 -16.68 -2.67 -42.71
C GLY A 200 -18.11 -2.90 -42.21
N TYR A 201 -18.30 -3.33 -40.96
CA TYR A 201 -19.63 -3.46 -40.37
C TYR A 201 -20.23 -2.08 -40.03
N LYS A 202 -21.26 -1.63 -40.74
CA LYS A 202 -22.03 -0.44 -40.35
C LYS A 202 -23.14 -0.87 -39.38
N ALA A 203 -23.22 -0.21 -38.22
CA ALA A 203 -24.37 -0.37 -37.33
C ALA A 203 -25.62 0.17 -38.04
N VAL A 204 -26.69 -0.62 -38.08
CA VAL A 204 -28.00 -0.20 -38.59
C VAL A 204 -28.52 0.87 -37.63
N ARG A 205 -28.47 2.14 -38.04
CA ARG A 205 -29.09 3.25 -37.29
C ARG A 205 -30.59 3.17 -37.50
N GLY A 206 -31.34 3.41 -36.42
CA GLY A 206 -32.76 3.11 -36.28
C GLY A 206 -33.76 3.88 -37.14
N ASP A 207 -33.38 4.34 -38.34
CA ASP A 207 -34.30 4.97 -39.30
C ASP A 207 -34.63 4.03 -40.48
N ASP A 208 -33.76 3.08 -40.82
CA ASP A 208 -34.00 2.09 -41.88
C ASP A 208 -34.51 0.76 -41.31
N GLN A 209 -35.79 0.68 -40.93
CA GLN A 209 -36.43 -0.59 -40.54
C GLN A 209 -36.39 -1.68 -41.65
N SER A 210 -36.08 -1.31 -42.89
CA SER A 210 -35.97 -2.21 -44.05
C SER A 210 -34.68 -3.03 -44.15
N ASP A 211 -33.68 -2.80 -43.29
CA ASP A 211 -32.32 -3.37 -43.44
C ASP A 211 -31.97 -4.54 -42.48
N PHE A 212 -32.91 -4.98 -41.62
CA PHE A 212 -32.65 -6.12 -40.74
C PHE A 212 -32.72 -7.45 -41.50
N LYS A 213 -31.61 -8.21 -41.46
CA LYS A 213 -31.51 -9.55 -42.06
C LYS A 213 -32.39 -10.58 -41.34
N TYR A 214 -32.58 -10.40 -40.03
CA TYR A 214 -33.32 -11.33 -39.18
C TYR A 214 -34.38 -10.60 -38.36
N ASP A 215 -35.48 -11.28 -38.07
CA ASP A 215 -36.53 -10.76 -37.20
C ASP A 215 -36.14 -10.97 -35.72
N ALA A 216 -35.44 -12.05 -35.39
CA ALA A 216 -34.87 -12.24 -34.06
C ALA A 216 -33.54 -13.00 -34.03
N PHE A 217 -32.63 -12.60 -33.15
CA PHE A 217 -31.50 -13.42 -32.72
C PHE A 217 -31.91 -14.28 -31.53
N VAL A 218 -31.58 -15.58 -31.54
CA VAL A 218 -31.90 -16.50 -30.44
C VAL A 218 -30.62 -16.89 -29.70
N SER A 219 -30.54 -16.46 -28.45
CA SER A 219 -29.50 -16.83 -27.49
C SER A 219 -30.04 -17.92 -26.57
N TYR A 220 -29.36 -19.06 -26.53
CA TYR A 220 -29.81 -20.24 -25.79
C TYR A 220 -28.61 -21.11 -25.37
N ALA A 221 -28.79 -22.01 -24.41
CA ALA A 221 -27.75 -22.96 -24.00
C ALA A 221 -27.71 -24.16 -24.95
N ASP A 222 -26.54 -24.72 -25.24
CA ASP A 222 -26.42 -25.86 -26.17
C ASP A 222 -27.29 -27.06 -25.75
N GLU A 223 -27.50 -27.24 -24.45
CA GLU A 223 -28.38 -28.25 -23.86
C GLU A 223 -29.85 -28.07 -24.28
N ASP A 224 -30.28 -26.83 -24.51
CA ASP A 224 -31.65 -26.46 -24.87
C ASP A 224 -31.89 -26.48 -26.39
N ARG A 225 -30.93 -26.98 -27.17
CA ARG A 225 -30.98 -26.99 -28.65
C ARG A 225 -32.23 -27.66 -29.21
N GLN A 226 -32.74 -28.71 -28.56
CA GLN A 226 -33.94 -29.41 -29.04
C GLN A 226 -35.16 -28.48 -29.05
N PHE A 227 -35.31 -27.63 -28.03
CA PHE A 227 -36.36 -26.63 -27.98
C PHE A 227 -36.21 -25.60 -29.12
N VAL A 228 -34.98 -25.15 -29.38
CA VAL A 228 -34.71 -24.20 -30.46
C VAL A 228 -34.98 -24.78 -31.85
N LEU A 229 -34.71 -26.07 -32.08
CA LEU A 229 -35.09 -26.74 -33.33
C LEU A 229 -36.62 -26.74 -33.52
N LYS A 230 -37.40 -26.96 -32.45
CA LYS A 230 -38.86 -26.84 -32.49
C LYS A 230 -39.31 -25.40 -32.77
N MET A 231 -38.66 -24.43 -32.14
CA MET A 231 -38.89 -22.99 -32.36
C MET A 231 -38.64 -22.60 -33.82
N ILE A 232 -37.55 -23.08 -34.43
CA ILE A 232 -37.24 -22.87 -35.84
C ILE A 232 -38.38 -23.40 -36.71
N SER A 233 -38.81 -24.65 -36.50
CA SER A 233 -39.91 -25.24 -37.27
C SER A 233 -41.21 -24.44 -37.15
N LYS A 234 -41.53 -23.90 -35.96
CA LYS A 234 -42.76 -23.14 -35.72
C LYS A 234 -42.70 -21.71 -36.22
N LEU A 235 -41.58 -21.02 -36.07
CA LEU A 235 -41.46 -19.60 -36.41
C LEU A 235 -41.04 -19.39 -37.87
N GLU A 236 -40.02 -20.10 -38.35
CA GLU A 236 -39.58 -20.01 -39.75
C GLU A 236 -40.55 -20.75 -40.68
N GLY A 237 -41.00 -21.95 -40.27
CA GLY A 237 -41.85 -22.80 -41.11
C GLY A 237 -43.30 -22.36 -41.21
N GLU A 238 -43.94 -21.98 -40.10
CA GLU A 238 -45.39 -21.69 -40.07
C GLU A 238 -45.71 -20.19 -40.09
N LYS A 239 -44.78 -19.33 -39.63
CA LYS A 239 -45.03 -17.89 -39.45
C LYS A 239 -44.12 -16.97 -40.27
N ASN A 240 -43.19 -17.54 -41.06
CA ASN A 240 -42.25 -16.81 -41.91
C ASN A 240 -41.39 -15.76 -41.16
N ILE A 241 -41.04 -16.05 -39.90
CA ILE A 241 -40.19 -15.20 -39.05
C ILE A 241 -38.74 -15.70 -39.17
N ARG A 242 -37.81 -14.84 -39.61
CA ARG A 242 -36.41 -15.23 -39.85
C ARG A 242 -35.59 -15.17 -38.57
N LEU A 243 -34.99 -16.28 -38.15
CA LEU A 243 -34.18 -16.34 -36.93
C LEU A 243 -32.68 -16.34 -37.25
N CYS A 244 -31.89 -15.64 -36.44
CA CYS A 244 -30.44 -15.79 -36.41
C CYS A 244 -30.07 -16.77 -35.31
N ILE A 245 -29.44 -17.88 -35.68
CA ILE A 245 -29.14 -18.99 -34.78
C ILE A 245 -27.63 -19.24 -34.76
N HIS A 246 -26.99 -19.21 -33.58
CA HIS A 246 -25.52 -19.19 -33.51
C HIS A 246 -24.83 -20.39 -34.18
N HIS A 247 -25.37 -21.61 -34.08
CA HIS A 247 -24.78 -22.80 -34.71
C HIS A 247 -24.95 -22.85 -36.24
N ARG A 248 -25.83 -22.01 -36.81
CA ARG A 248 -26.17 -22.00 -38.23
C ARG A 248 -25.65 -20.76 -38.96
N ASP A 249 -25.76 -19.61 -38.31
CA ASP A 249 -25.63 -18.29 -38.92
C ASP A 249 -24.33 -17.57 -38.56
N PHE A 250 -23.56 -18.05 -37.56
CA PHE A 250 -22.27 -17.45 -37.23
C PHE A 250 -21.25 -17.73 -38.32
N VAL A 251 -20.47 -16.70 -38.66
CA VAL A 251 -19.47 -16.79 -39.73
C VAL A 251 -18.19 -17.41 -39.15
N PRO A 252 -17.72 -18.55 -39.68
CA PRO A 252 -16.46 -19.15 -39.26
C PRO A 252 -15.29 -18.19 -39.51
N GLY A 253 -14.30 -18.21 -38.61
CA GLY A 253 -13.11 -17.34 -38.70
C GLY A 253 -13.27 -15.97 -38.05
N TYR A 254 -14.48 -15.57 -37.65
CA TYR A 254 -14.72 -14.41 -36.79
C TYR A 254 -14.71 -14.81 -35.32
N ASP A 255 -14.32 -13.87 -34.45
CA ASP A 255 -14.39 -14.06 -33.00
C ASP A 255 -15.85 -14.25 -32.56
N ILE A 256 -16.10 -15.11 -31.56
CA ILE A 256 -17.45 -15.37 -31.05
C ILE A 256 -18.11 -14.07 -30.59
N ALA A 257 -17.38 -13.16 -29.95
CA ALA A 257 -17.92 -11.88 -29.53
C ALA A 257 -18.36 -11.00 -30.71
N GLU A 258 -17.60 -11.03 -31.80
CA GLU A 258 -17.89 -10.27 -33.01
C GLU A 258 -19.12 -10.84 -33.75
N ASN A 259 -19.23 -12.17 -33.80
CA ASN A 259 -20.43 -12.85 -34.30
C ASN A 259 -21.68 -12.50 -33.49
N ILE A 260 -21.59 -12.51 -32.15
CA ILE A 260 -22.72 -12.13 -31.27
C ILE A 260 -23.15 -10.69 -31.52
N ILE A 261 -22.21 -9.73 -31.55
CA ILE A 261 -22.54 -8.31 -31.82
C ILE A 261 -23.19 -8.17 -33.18
N THR A 262 -22.68 -8.87 -34.19
CA THR A 262 -23.25 -8.84 -35.54
C THR A 262 -24.65 -9.44 -35.57
N ALA A 263 -24.89 -10.54 -34.88
CA ALA A 263 -26.19 -11.21 -34.82
C ALA A 263 -27.25 -10.33 -34.14
N VAL A 264 -26.92 -9.73 -32.99
CA VAL A 264 -27.79 -8.77 -32.30
C VAL A 264 -28.10 -7.58 -33.22
N ASN A 265 -27.10 -7.04 -33.90
CA ASN A 265 -27.26 -5.83 -34.71
C ASN A 265 -27.99 -6.05 -36.02
N LYS A 266 -27.90 -7.25 -36.61
CA LYS A 266 -28.65 -7.64 -37.82
C LYS A 266 -30.06 -8.17 -37.52
N SER A 267 -30.46 -8.21 -36.25
CA SER A 267 -31.77 -8.69 -35.81
C SER A 267 -32.64 -7.57 -35.27
N LYS A 268 -33.95 -7.62 -35.57
CA LYS A 268 -34.91 -6.64 -35.00
C LYS A 268 -35.03 -6.82 -33.48
N LYS A 269 -35.14 -8.07 -33.02
CA LYS A 269 -35.27 -8.44 -31.60
C LYS A 269 -34.18 -9.46 -31.20
N THR A 270 -33.93 -9.61 -29.91
CA THR A 270 -33.08 -10.64 -29.31
C THR A 270 -33.93 -11.42 -28.31
N ILE A 271 -33.96 -12.74 -28.47
CA ILE A 271 -34.68 -13.66 -27.61
C ILE A 271 -33.67 -14.44 -26.80
N ILE A 272 -33.87 -14.50 -25.49
CA ILE A 272 -33.09 -15.34 -24.59
C ILE A 272 -33.96 -16.50 -24.13
N ILE A 273 -33.51 -17.72 -24.37
CA ILE A 273 -34.11 -18.93 -23.84
C ILE A 273 -33.53 -19.15 -22.44
N LEU A 274 -34.28 -18.72 -21.43
CA LEU A 274 -33.86 -18.78 -20.04
C LEU A 274 -34.16 -20.14 -19.44
N SER A 275 -33.10 -20.82 -19.01
CA SER A 275 -33.10 -22.11 -18.31
C SER A 275 -32.00 -22.12 -17.24
N PRO A 276 -31.98 -23.10 -16.33
CA PRO A 276 -30.84 -23.32 -15.43
C PRO A 276 -29.51 -23.53 -16.19
N ASN A 277 -29.55 -24.14 -17.38
CA ASN A 277 -28.36 -24.34 -18.22
C ASN A 277 -27.85 -23.01 -18.79
N TYR A 278 -28.77 -22.13 -19.21
CA TYR A 278 -28.42 -20.79 -19.69
C TYR A 278 -27.66 -19.97 -18.65
N ILE A 279 -28.12 -19.99 -17.39
CA ILE A 279 -27.49 -19.23 -16.30
C ILE A 279 -26.10 -19.77 -15.96
N LYS A 280 -25.89 -21.09 -16.06
CA LYS A 280 -24.58 -21.73 -15.81
C LYS A 280 -23.57 -21.45 -16.91
N SER A 281 -24.01 -21.20 -18.15
CA SER A 281 -23.12 -20.95 -19.28
C SER A 281 -22.53 -19.54 -19.27
N SER A 282 -21.20 -19.45 -19.18
CA SER A 282 -20.47 -18.17 -19.23
C SER A 282 -20.65 -17.45 -20.56
N TRP A 283 -20.84 -18.20 -21.66
CA TRP A 283 -21.07 -17.64 -23.00
C TRP A 283 -22.49 -17.09 -23.15
N CYS A 284 -23.50 -17.78 -22.64
CA CYS A 284 -24.87 -17.28 -22.60
C CYS A 284 -24.96 -15.99 -21.76
N MET A 285 -24.29 -15.96 -20.60
CA MET A 285 -24.19 -14.75 -19.79
C MET A 285 -23.44 -13.60 -20.47
N TYR A 286 -22.49 -13.92 -21.34
CA TYR A 286 -21.83 -12.93 -22.19
C TYR A 286 -22.77 -12.36 -23.27
N GLU A 287 -23.52 -13.22 -23.97
CA GLU A 287 -24.52 -12.82 -24.97
C GLU A 287 -25.57 -11.88 -24.37
N LEU A 288 -26.13 -12.23 -23.21
CA LEU A 288 -27.03 -11.37 -22.45
C LEU A 288 -26.42 -10.00 -22.15
N HIS A 289 -25.13 -9.95 -21.76
CA HIS A 289 -24.46 -8.68 -21.50
C HIS A 289 -24.30 -7.82 -22.75
N ILE A 290 -23.97 -8.43 -23.89
CA ILE A 290 -23.85 -7.71 -25.16
C ILE A 290 -25.20 -7.20 -25.64
N ALA A 291 -26.24 -8.05 -25.64
CA ALA A 291 -27.59 -7.67 -26.05
C ALA A 291 -28.11 -6.47 -25.24
N LYS A 292 -27.93 -6.49 -23.92
CA LYS A 292 -28.32 -5.38 -23.03
C LYS A 292 -27.49 -4.12 -23.26
N MET A 293 -26.21 -4.22 -23.62
CA MET A 293 -25.41 -3.04 -23.98
C MET A 293 -25.89 -2.44 -25.30
N GLU A 294 -26.21 -3.24 -26.31
CA GLU A 294 -26.74 -2.74 -27.58
C GLU A 294 -28.09 -2.04 -27.38
N GLU A 295 -29.00 -2.64 -26.60
CA GLU A 295 -30.28 -2.05 -26.23
C GLU A 295 -30.09 -0.66 -25.57
N ILE A 296 -29.20 -0.55 -24.59
CA ILE A 296 -28.95 0.71 -23.86
C ILE A 296 -28.27 1.78 -24.74
N TYR A 297 -27.33 1.39 -25.60
CA TYR A 297 -26.43 2.34 -26.26
C TYR A 297 -26.74 2.65 -27.73
N SER A 298 -27.59 1.86 -28.39
CA SER A 298 -27.79 1.93 -29.84
C SER A 298 -29.22 2.23 -30.25
N ARG A 299 -30.21 1.77 -29.48
CA ARG A 299 -31.63 1.86 -29.85
C ARG A 299 -32.42 2.52 -28.71
N GLU A 300 -32.45 3.85 -28.68
CA GLU A 300 -33.02 4.69 -27.59
C GLU A 300 -34.48 4.41 -27.18
N LYS A 301 -35.22 3.44 -27.76
CA LYS A 301 -36.38 2.74 -27.15
C LYS A 301 -36.97 1.62 -28.02
N GLU A 302 -37.86 0.86 -27.37
CA GLU A 302 -38.65 -0.33 -27.72
C GLU A 302 -37.97 -1.68 -27.45
N ASN A 303 -38.69 -2.55 -26.73
CA ASN A 303 -38.28 -3.86 -26.20
C ASN A 303 -37.52 -4.70 -27.24
N VAL A 304 -36.20 -4.56 -27.27
CA VAL A 304 -35.34 -5.35 -28.17
C VAL A 304 -35.08 -6.72 -27.55
N LEU A 305 -35.14 -6.83 -26.22
CA LEU A 305 -34.81 -8.03 -25.49
C LEU A 305 -36.06 -8.71 -24.90
N PHE A 306 -36.28 -9.97 -25.27
CA PHE A 306 -37.36 -10.81 -24.74
C PHE A 306 -36.79 -12.05 -24.05
N LEU A 307 -37.32 -12.37 -22.88
CA LEU A 307 -37.00 -13.62 -22.18
C LEU A 307 -38.08 -14.67 -22.45
N ILE A 308 -37.67 -15.89 -22.77
CA ILE A 308 -38.54 -17.06 -22.75
C ILE A 308 -38.12 -17.91 -21.56
N PHE A 309 -38.97 -18.02 -20.55
CA PHE A 309 -38.77 -18.97 -19.46
C PHE A 309 -39.10 -20.36 -19.98
N TYR A 310 -38.07 -21.08 -20.43
CA TYR A 310 -38.23 -22.43 -20.97
C TYR A 310 -38.38 -23.46 -19.86
N GLU A 311 -37.61 -23.29 -18.77
CA GLU A 311 -37.69 -24.11 -17.57
C GLU A 311 -37.85 -23.22 -16.33
N ALA A 312 -38.36 -23.80 -15.25
CA ALA A 312 -38.44 -23.11 -13.97
C ALA A 312 -37.02 -22.82 -13.44
N VAL A 313 -36.74 -21.54 -13.22
CA VAL A 313 -35.44 -21.08 -12.69
C VAL A 313 -35.63 -20.58 -11.27
N PRO A 314 -34.91 -21.13 -10.28
CA PRO A 314 -34.93 -20.62 -8.91
C PRO A 314 -34.52 -19.15 -8.83
N ALA A 315 -35.28 -18.34 -8.09
CA ALA A 315 -35.08 -16.89 -8.04
C ALA A 315 -33.72 -16.47 -7.47
N ASP A 316 -33.11 -17.30 -6.63
CA ASP A 316 -31.81 -17.09 -5.99
C ASP A 316 -30.64 -17.17 -6.97
N ILE A 317 -30.78 -17.89 -8.08
CA ILE A 317 -29.74 -18.01 -9.10
C ILE A 317 -29.91 -17.00 -10.25
N ILE A 318 -31.02 -16.27 -10.32
CA ILE A 318 -31.28 -15.30 -11.38
C ILE A 318 -30.38 -14.07 -11.18
N PRO A 319 -29.49 -13.75 -12.14
CA PRO A 319 -28.65 -12.56 -12.05
C PRO A 319 -29.49 -11.28 -12.04
N LEU A 320 -29.11 -10.30 -11.22
CA LEU A 320 -29.81 -9.00 -11.10
C LEU A 320 -30.11 -8.31 -12.44
N LYS A 321 -29.24 -8.48 -13.44
CA LYS A 321 -29.45 -7.89 -14.77
C LYS A 321 -30.64 -8.48 -15.54
N ILE A 322 -30.99 -9.74 -15.28
CA ILE A 322 -32.19 -10.40 -15.83
C ILE A 322 -33.44 -9.89 -15.10
N MET A 323 -33.34 -9.62 -13.79
CA MET A 323 -34.45 -9.05 -13.01
C MET A 323 -34.94 -7.72 -13.60
N ASP A 324 -34.07 -6.87 -14.13
CA ASP A 324 -34.50 -5.64 -14.80
C ASP A 324 -35.45 -5.91 -15.98
N VAL A 325 -35.18 -6.97 -16.76
CA VAL A 325 -35.99 -7.35 -17.93
C VAL A 325 -37.30 -7.98 -17.49
N ILE A 326 -37.27 -8.81 -16.44
CA ILE A 326 -38.47 -9.37 -15.81
C ILE A 326 -39.37 -8.26 -15.27
N ASN A 327 -38.79 -7.25 -14.61
CA ASN A 327 -39.52 -6.10 -14.06
C ASN A 327 -40.18 -5.25 -15.14
N GLN A 328 -39.59 -5.20 -16.34
CA GLN A 328 -40.19 -4.56 -17.52
C GLN A 328 -41.30 -5.41 -18.17
N LYS A 329 -41.56 -6.62 -17.66
CA LYS A 329 -42.54 -7.61 -18.16
C LYS A 329 -42.28 -8.05 -19.60
N SER A 330 -41.03 -8.00 -20.05
CA SER A 330 -40.61 -8.44 -21.39
C SER A 330 -40.27 -9.93 -21.39
N TYR A 331 -41.21 -10.77 -20.94
CA TYR A 331 -41.02 -12.23 -20.89
C TYR A 331 -42.27 -13.03 -21.26
N ILE A 332 -42.06 -14.26 -21.75
CA ILE A 332 -43.08 -15.25 -22.05
C ILE A 332 -42.69 -16.56 -21.35
N GLU A 333 -43.62 -17.19 -20.66
CA GLU A 333 -43.40 -18.50 -20.03
C GLU A 333 -43.79 -19.63 -21.00
N PHE A 334 -42.94 -20.65 -21.10
CA PHE A 334 -43.26 -21.85 -21.84
C PHE A 334 -44.29 -22.68 -21.04
N PRO A 335 -45.40 -23.10 -21.66
CA PRO A 335 -46.50 -23.77 -20.97
C PRO A 335 -46.14 -25.21 -20.57
N ASN A 336 -46.71 -25.67 -19.45
CA ASN A 336 -46.56 -27.05 -18.98
C ASN A 336 -47.61 -28.01 -19.55
N ASP A 337 -48.61 -27.49 -20.27
CA ASP A 337 -49.74 -28.25 -20.82
C ASP A 337 -49.82 -28.14 -22.35
N GLU A 338 -50.45 -29.14 -22.97
CA GLU A 338 -50.51 -29.26 -24.42
C GLU A 338 -51.38 -28.18 -25.09
N TYR A 339 -52.41 -27.68 -24.38
CA TYR A 339 -53.29 -26.61 -24.87
C TYR A 339 -52.57 -25.25 -24.88
N GLY A 340 -51.74 -24.99 -23.88
CA GLY A 340 -50.92 -23.79 -23.78
C GLY A 340 -49.92 -23.65 -24.93
N ASN A 341 -49.48 -24.75 -25.56
CA ASN A 341 -48.49 -24.71 -26.65
C ASN A 341 -48.95 -23.81 -27.81
N THR A 342 -50.20 -23.93 -28.25
CA THR A 342 -50.72 -23.14 -29.37
C THR A 342 -50.76 -21.65 -29.03
N VAL A 343 -51.20 -21.33 -27.81
CA VAL A 343 -51.25 -19.94 -27.32
C VAL A 343 -49.84 -19.34 -27.22
N PHE A 344 -48.87 -20.12 -26.72
CA PHE A 344 -47.48 -19.71 -26.64
C PHE A 344 -46.90 -19.35 -28.01
N TRP A 345 -47.02 -20.22 -29.01
CA TRP A 345 -46.47 -19.96 -30.35
C TRP A 345 -47.14 -18.77 -31.03
N ASN A 346 -48.44 -18.57 -30.82
CA ASN A 346 -49.16 -17.41 -31.36
C ASN A 346 -48.68 -16.11 -30.72
N ARG A 347 -48.62 -16.03 -29.39
CA ARG A 347 -48.11 -14.85 -28.67
C ARG A 347 -46.67 -14.54 -29.01
N LEU A 348 -45.82 -15.57 -29.12
CA LEU A 348 -44.43 -15.39 -29.51
C LEU A 348 -44.30 -14.86 -30.94
N GLY A 349 -45.12 -15.37 -31.88
CA GLY A 349 -45.17 -14.84 -33.23
C GLY A 349 -45.59 -13.37 -33.27
N GLU A 350 -46.67 -13.02 -32.58
CA GLU A 350 -47.17 -11.63 -32.46
C GLU A 350 -46.13 -10.70 -31.82
N ALA A 351 -45.41 -11.18 -30.81
CA ALA A 351 -44.36 -10.41 -30.15
C ALA A 351 -43.12 -10.20 -31.02
N LEU A 352 -42.94 -10.95 -32.11
CA LEU A 352 -41.77 -10.86 -33.00
C LEU A 352 -42.05 -10.19 -34.34
N MET A 353 -43.29 -10.25 -34.82
CA MET A 353 -43.80 -9.37 -35.89
C MET A 353 -43.74 -7.90 -35.46
#